data_AF-A0A4W5J808-F1
#
_entry.id   AF-A0A4W5J808-F1
#
_cell.length_a   1.000
_cell.length_b   1.000
_cell.length_c   1.000
_cell.angle_alpha   90.00
_cell.angle_beta   90.00
_cell.angle_gamma   90.00
#
_symmetry.space_group_name_H-M   'P 1'
#
loop_
_entity.id
_entity.type
_entity.pdbx_description
1 polymer ?
#
loop_
_entity_poly.entity_id
_entity_poly.type
_entity_poly.pdbx_seq_one_letter_code
_entity_poly.pdbx_strand_id
1 'polypeptide(L)'
;MFQVEPNPFPFNFVANYTVSTEVASMEFRAENGSQIPISDLDDNQAITVAVNNGSATDSNGAGVTGVPLAGAINVSRCDSVIVRVSAGNSNRQAGLFIQLNFTTLDDGVWSEEREADPSIMTYLHSSNWPNEFNSTDRKRITLSMTRGRDLDHRKYTFFLSPESHDTTLDYYVNVTTGCTTGSPSAGVRLEVGVFASLCQYFSESAKLWRTDGMVPLAETNASRAVCSTRHLTAFAASLFVPPDAVTFIRPVSRGGR
;
A
#
# COMPACT_ATOMS: atom_id res chain seq x y z
N MET A 1 -7.31 -1.82 -24.41
CA MET A 1 -7.28 -0.85 -23.30
C MET A 1 -6.57 0.39 -23.79
N PHE A 2 -7.22 1.54 -23.76
CA PHE A 2 -6.62 2.81 -24.12
C PHE A 2 -6.54 3.67 -22.86
N GLN A 3 -5.34 4.18 -22.57
CA GLN A 3 -5.12 5.18 -21.52
C GLN A 3 -5.35 6.56 -22.14
N VAL A 4 -6.16 7.39 -21.49
CA VAL A 4 -6.55 8.70 -22.01
C VAL A 4 -6.02 9.78 -21.08
N GLU A 5 -5.17 10.65 -21.62
CA GLU A 5 -4.75 11.90 -20.99
C GLU A 5 -5.15 13.10 -21.89
N PRO A 6 -5.75 14.16 -21.32
CA PRO A 6 -6.16 14.31 -19.92
C PRO A 6 -7.43 13.50 -19.57
N ASN A 7 -7.73 13.33 -18.28
CA ASN A 7 -8.96 12.67 -17.80
C ASN A 7 -10.21 13.30 -18.49
N PRO A 8 -10.96 12.53 -19.31
CA PRO A 8 -12.12 13.06 -20.04
C PRO A 8 -13.33 13.38 -19.14
N PHE A 9 -13.32 12.95 -17.87
CA PHE A 9 -14.37 13.16 -16.87
C PHE A 9 -13.83 13.85 -15.59
N PRO A 10 -13.47 15.15 -15.66
CA PRO A 10 -12.80 15.87 -14.57
C PRO A 10 -13.73 16.39 -13.46
N PHE A 11 -14.91 15.79 -13.27
CA PHE A 11 -15.96 16.31 -12.38
C PHE A 11 -16.66 15.19 -11.60
N ASN A 12 -17.44 15.58 -10.57
CA ASN A 12 -18.27 14.69 -9.75
C ASN A 12 -17.51 13.52 -9.09
N PHE A 13 -16.33 13.82 -8.54
CA PHE A 13 -15.54 12.87 -7.76
C PHE A 13 -16.13 12.63 -6.38
N VAL A 14 -15.79 11.49 -5.78
CA VAL A 14 -16.01 11.27 -4.35
C VAL A 14 -15.22 12.33 -3.56
N ALA A 15 -15.87 12.98 -2.59
CA ALA A 15 -15.26 14.03 -1.78
C ALA A 15 -13.95 13.54 -1.14
N ASN A 16 -12.88 14.34 -1.24
CA ASN A 16 -11.51 14.03 -0.83
C ASN A 16 -10.77 12.93 -1.64
N TYR A 17 -11.36 12.46 -2.75
CA TYR A 17 -10.75 11.49 -3.67
C TYR A 17 -10.82 11.97 -5.11
N THR A 18 -10.02 12.99 -5.44
CA THR A 18 -9.80 13.36 -6.85
C THR A 18 -9.05 12.24 -7.56
N VAL A 19 -9.44 11.93 -8.80
CA VAL A 19 -8.70 10.96 -9.63
C VAL A 19 -7.27 11.47 -9.82
N SER A 20 -6.30 10.68 -9.35
CA SER A 20 -4.86 11.01 -9.41
C SER A 20 -4.11 10.15 -10.44
N THR A 21 -4.72 9.05 -10.88
CA THR A 21 -4.19 8.21 -11.96
C THR A 21 -4.63 8.71 -13.33
N GLU A 22 -4.00 8.20 -14.37
CA GLU A 22 -4.56 8.17 -15.73
C GLU A 22 -5.96 7.53 -15.73
N VAL A 23 -6.71 7.70 -16.83
CA VAL A 23 -8.01 7.03 -17.02
C VAL A 23 -7.85 5.93 -18.05
N ALA A 24 -8.29 4.73 -17.69
CA ALA A 24 -8.35 3.61 -18.63
C ALA A 24 -9.79 3.37 -19.05
N SER A 25 -10.02 3.19 -20.36
CA SER A 25 -11.32 2.79 -20.88
C SER A 25 -11.22 1.51 -21.72
N MET A 26 -12.26 0.68 -21.61
CA MET A 26 -12.45 -0.52 -22.42
C MET A 26 -13.91 -0.58 -22.89
N GLU A 27 -14.10 -0.76 -24.19
CA GLU A 27 -15.41 -0.93 -24.83
C GLU A 27 -15.40 -2.22 -25.64
N PHE A 28 -16.42 -3.06 -25.47
CA PHE A 28 -16.70 -4.16 -26.40
C PHE A 28 -17.77 -3.72 -27.39
N ARG A 29 -17.55 -4.03 -28.67
CA ARG A 29 -18.53 -3.82 -29.74
C ARG A 29 -18.84 -5.14 -30.42
N ALA A 30 -20.10 -5.37 -30.77
CA ALA A 30 -20.47 -6.44 -31.68
C ALA A 30 -19.98 -6.11 -33.11
N GLU A 31 -19.96 -7.10 -34.02
CA GLU A 31 -19.49 -6.89 -35.41
C GLU A 31 -20.25 -5.77 -36.14
N ASN A 32 -21.49 -5.49 -35.72
CA ASN A 32 -22.32 -4.39 -36.24
C ASN A 32 -21.98 -3.00 -35.63
N GLY A 33 -20.94 -2.91 -34.81
CA GLY A 33 -20.48 -1.67 -34.16
C GLY A 33 -21.29 -1.23 -32.94
N SER A 34 -22.35 -1.95 -32.57
CA SER A 34 -23.13 -1.67 -31.35
C SER A 34 -22.33 -2.02 -30.09
N GLN A 35 -22.42 -1.17 -29.08
CA GLN A 35 -21.77 -1.39 -27.79
C GLN A 35 -22.40 -2.63 -27.12
N ILE A 36 -21.56 -3.54 -26.64
CA ILE A 36 -21.97 -4.67 -25.82
C ILE A 36 -21.85 -4.21 -24.36
N PRO A 37 -22.96 -3.91 -23.67
CA PRO A 37 -22.92 -3.60 -22.26
C PRO A 37 -22.55 -4.87 -21.50
N ILE A 38 -21.41 -4.84 -20.79
CA ILE A 38 -21.10 -5.85 -19.79
C ILE A 38 -21.33 -5.19 -18.43
N SER A 39 -22.49 -5.48 -17.86
CA SER A 39 -22.82 -5.14 -16.47
C SER A 39 -22.72 -6.40 -15.63
N ASP A 40 -22.19 -6.26 -14.40
CA ASP A 40 -22.34 -7.27 -13.34
C ASP A 40 -21.65 -8.61 -13.64
N LEU A 41 -20.37 -8.55 -14.04
CA LEU A 41 -19.52 -9.74 -14.06
C LEU A 41 -19.50 -10.37 -12.66
N ASP A 42 -19.66 -11.69 -12.60
CA ASP A 42 -19.46 -12.47 -11.37
C ASP A 42 -18.02 -12.31 -10.87
N ASP A 43 -17.78 -12.57 -9.59
CA ASP A 43 -16.45 -12.45 -8.95
C ASP A 43 -15.38 -13.23 -9.72
N ASN A 44 -15.77 -14.39 -10.26
CA ASN A 44 -14.91 -15.28 -11.06
C ASN A 44 -14.59 -14.73 -12.46
N GLN A 45 -15.30 -13.69 -12.90
CA GLN A 45 -15.16 -13.05 -14.21
C GLN A 45 -14.72 -11.58 -14.09
N ALA A 46 -14.42 -11.11 -12.88
CA ALA A 46 -14.01 -9.73 -12.65
C ALA A 46 -12.74 -9.39 -13.44
N ILE A 47 -12.68 -8.14 -13.90
CA ILE A 47 -11.60 -7.64 -14.74
C ILE A 47 -10.56 -6.98 -13.83
N THR A 48 -9.28 -7.35 -14.00
CA THR A 48 -8.18 -6.63 -13.38
C THR A 48 -7.74 -5.48 -14.26
N VAL A 49 -7.91 -4.26 -13.76
CA VAL A 49 -7.52 -3.01 -14.42
C VAL A 49 -6.36 -2.41 -13.65
N ALA A 50 -5.34 -1.94 -14.36
CA ALA A 50 -4.17 -1.32 -13.76
C ALA A 50 -3.87 0.01 -14.43
N VAL A 51 -3.86 1.08 -13.62
CA VAL A 51 -3.82 2.48 -14.07
C VAL A 51 -2.64 3.19 -13.45
N ASN A 52 -1.85 3.90 -14.25
CA ASN A 52 -0.63 4.54 -13.80
C ASN A 52 -0.94 5.85 -13.08
N ASN A 53 -0.14 6.19 -12.08
CA ASN A 53 -0.20 7.48 -11.41
C ASN A 53 0.48 8.54 -12.28
N GLY A 54 -0.27 9.49 -12.83
CA GLY A 54 0.22 10.46 -13.83
C GLY A 54 1.29 11.42 -13.29
N SER A 55 1.49 11.50 -11.97
CA SER A 55 2.55 12.28 -11.33
C SER A 55 3.88 11.52 -11.16
N ALA A 56 3.98 10.25 -11.59
CA ALA A 56 5.17 9.41 -11.38
C ALA A 56 6.24 9.57 -12.47
N THR A 57 5.97 10.35 -13.52
CA THR A 57 6.98 10.76 -14.51
C THR A 57 7.62 12.05 -14.03
N ASP A 58 8.67 11.96 -13.20
CA ASP A 58 9.78 12.95 -13.08
C ASP A 58 10.75 12.63 -11.93
N SER A 59 11.25 11.39 -11.86
CA SER A 59 12.43 11.09 -11.04
C SER A 59 13.43 10.25 -11.82
N ASN A 60 14.43 10.96 -12.36
CA ASN A 60 15.64 10.43 -12.99
C ASN A 60 16.11 9.10 -12.39
N GLY A 61 16.12 8.03 -13.20
CA GLY A 61 17.23 7.07 -13.31
C GLY A 61 17.76 6.35 -12.06
N ALA A 62 17.06 6.37 -10.92
CA ALA A 62 17.42 5.62 -9.73
C ALA A 62 16.13 5.08 -9.09
N GLY A 63 15.96 3.75 -9.13
CA GLY A 63 14.76 3.09 -8.67
C GLY A 63 14.45 3.39 -7.20
N VAL A 64 13.46 4.25 -6.98
CA VAL A 64 12.73 4.34 -5.72
C VAL A 64 11.25 4.44 -6.06
N THR A 65 10.63 3.27 -6.14
CA THR A 65 9.19 2.99 -6.23
C THR A 65 8.49 3.29 -4.88
N GLY A 66 8.83 4.41 -4.26
CA GLY A 66 8.50 4.68 -2.86
C GLY A 66 7.13 5.31 -2.69
N VAL A 67 6.32 4.73 -1.81
CA VAL A 67 5.22 5.47 -1.15
C VAL A 67 5.83 6.68 -0.44
N PRO A 68 5.19 7.87 -0.46
CA PRO A 68 5.66 9.00 0.32
C PRO A 68 5.91 8.62 1.78
N LEU A 69 7.08 8.97 2.29
CA LEU A 69 7.48 8.64 3.66
C LEU A 69 6.54 9.32 4.65
N ALA A 70 5.78 8.53 5.41
CA ALA A 70 4.88 9.03 6.46
C ALA A 70 5.64 9.26 7.78
N GLY A 71 6.71 8.52 8.03
CA GLY A 71 7.55 8.73 9.21
C GLY A 71 8.74 7.78 9.28
N ALA A 72 9.74 8.13 10.09
CA ALA A 72 10.91 7.30 10.31
C ALA A 72 11.42 7.37 11.76
N ILE A 73 11.96 6.27 12.26
CA ILE A 73 12.48 6.17 13.64
C ILE A 73 13.67 5.20 13.72
N ASN A 74 14.59 5.47 14.64
CA ASN A 74 15.65 4.52 14.97
C ASN A 74 15.13 3.52 16.01
N VAL A 75 15.27 2.23 15.71
CA VAL A 75 14.95 1.12 16.61
C VAL A 75 16.26 0.42 16.94
N SER A 76 16.62 0.40 18.22
CA SER A 76 17.84 -0.24 18.68
C SER A 76 17.81 -1.75 18.45
N ARG A 77 18.96 -2.41 18.53
CA ARG A 77 19.04 -3.88 18.56
C ARG A 77 18.29 -4.42 19.77
N CYS A 78 17.66 -5.59 19.63
CA CYS A 78 16.88 -6.22 20.71
C CYS A 78 15.72 -5.36 21.21
N ASP A 79 15.15 -4.54 20.34
CA ASP A 79 14.12 -3.58 20.73
C ASP A 79 12.92 -3.66 19.79
N SER A 80 11.85 -2.98 20.18
CA SER A 80 10.61 -2.94 19.42
C SER A 80 9.97 -1.55 19.44
N VAL A 81 9.23 -1.26 18.40
CA VAL A 81 8.42 -0.05 18.30
C VAL A 81 7.04 -0.41 17.76
N ILE A 82 6.01 0.22 18.32
CA ILE A 82 4.66 0.15 17.76
C ILE A 82 4.45 1.36 16.87
N VAL A 83 4.08 1.08 15.63
CA VAL A 83 3.66 2.06 14.64
C VAL A 83 2.13 2.10 14.69
N ARG A 84 1.54 3.17 15.22
CA ARG A 84 0.11 3.45 15.05
C ARG A 84 -0.06 4.10 13.68
N VAL A 85 -0.87 3.47 12.84
CA VAL A 85 -1.23 3.93 11.50
C VAL A 85 -2.65 4.47 11.56
N SER A 86 -2.79 5.77 11.28
CA SER A 86 -4.08 6.40 11.10
C SER A 86 -4.46 6.42 9.64
N ALA A 87 -5.51 5.67 9.32
CA ALA A 87 -5.88 5.38 7.94
C ALA A 87 -6.41 6.62 7.20
N GLY A 88 -6.90 7.63 7.95
CA GLY A 88 -7.31 8.95 7.44
C GLY A 88 -8.35 8.95 6.33
N ASN A 89 -8.95 7.80 6.05
CA ASN A 89 -9.99 7.59 5.06
C ASN A 89 -11.33 7.38 5.77
N SER A 90 -12.39 7.93 5.17
CA SER A 90 -13.77 7.71 5.61
C SER A 90 -14.54 6.79 4.67
N ASN A 91 -13.94 6.42 3.53
CA ASN A 91 -14.59 5.58 2.54
C ASN A 91 -14.23 4.11 2.75
N ARG A 92 -15.21 3.31 3.15
CA ARG A 92 -15.07 1.86 3.40
C ARG A 92 -14.67 1.02 2.18
N GLN A 93 -14.70 1.59 0.97
CA GLN A 93 -14.24 0.93 -0.24
C GLN A 93 -12.76 1.22 -0.56
N ALA A 94 -12.09 2.07 0.24
CA ALA A 94 -10.68 2.33 0.08
C ALA A 94 -9.84 1.21 0.70
N GLY A 95 -8.84 0.71 -0.02
CA GLY A 95 -7.84 -0.20 0.51
C GLY A 95 -6.70 0.56 1.19
N LEU A 96 -6.18 0.05 2.30
CA LEU A 96 -5.08 0.68 3.04
C LEU A 96 -3.77 -0.09 2.82
N PHE A 97 -2.70 0.64 2.53
CA PHE A 97 -1.37 0.10 2.27
C PHE A 97 -0.38 0.67 3.29
N ILE A 98 0.32 -0.22 3.99
CA ILE A 98 1.34 0.12 5.00
C ILE A 98 2.65 -0.51 4.55
N GLN A 99 3.52 0.30 3.95
CA GLN A 99 4.82 -0.10 3.45
C GLN A 99 5.89 0.13 4.51
N LEU A 100 6.71 -0.89 4.78
CA LEU A 100 7.78 -0.84 5.76
C LEU A 100 9.12 -1.04 5.06
N ASN A 101 10.00 -0.07 5.18
CA ASN A 101 11.37 -0.15 4.71
C ASN A 101 12.32 0.06 5.90
N PHE A 102 13.56 -0.41 5.80
CA PHE A 102 14.55 -0.10 6.82
C PHE A 102 15.97 -0.07 6.27
N THR A 103 16.84 0.64 6.98
CA THR A 103 18.29 0.64 6.75
C THR A 103 19.00 0.24 8.04
N THR A 104 20.21 -0.30 7.93
CA THR A 104 21.03 -0.65 9.09
C THR A 104 21.72 0.59 9.64
N LEU A 105 21.78 0.72 10.97
CA LEU A 105 22.49 1.83 11.63
C LEU A 105 24.00 1.59 11.80
N ASP A 106 24.53 0.46 11.32
CA ASP A 106 25.98 0.21 11.34
C ASP A 106 26.69 0.99 10.22
N ASP A 107 27.80 1.65 10.55
CA ASP A 107 28.57 2.58 9.71
C ASP A 107 29.44 1.90 8.62
N GLY A 108 28.87 0.94 7.88
CA GLY A 108 29.42 0.58 6.57
C GLY A 108 30.67 -0.31 6.54
N VAL A 109 30.98 -1.08 7.60
CA VAL A 109 31.84 -2.27 7.45
C VAL A 109 30.94 -3.48 7.24
N TRP A 110 30.38 -3.59 6.04
CA TRP A 110 29.93 -4.89 5.54
C TRP A 110 31.19 -5.71 5.30
N SER A 111 31.66 -6.43 6.31
CA SER A 111 32.54 -7.56 6.02
C SER A 111 31.71 -8.53 5.18
N GLU A 112 32.27 -9.00 4.07
CA GLU A 112 31.69 -10.11 3.28
C GLU A 112 31.43 -11.37 4.15
N GLU A 113 31.93 -11.37 5.39
CA GLU A 113 31.76 -12.39 6.44
C GLU A 113 30.45 -12.29 7.25
N ARG A 114 29.57 -11.29 7.06
CA ARG A 114 28.23 -11.33 7.67
C ARG A 114 27.32 -12.28 6.88
N GLU A 115 27.23 -13.53 7.33
CA GLU A 115 26.53 -14.65 6.69
C GLU A 115 24.99 -14.50 6.53
N ALA A 116 24.34 -13.49 7.14
CA ALA A 116 22.88 -13.38 7.16
C ALA A 116 22.35 -11.99 6.76
N ASP A 117 21.42 -11.98 5.79
CA ASP A 117 20.64 -10.81 5.38
C ASP A 117 19.84 -10.26 6.58
N PRO A 118 20.10 -9.01 7.02
CA PRO A 118 19.40 -8.41 8.14
C PRO A 118 17.89 -8.45 7.98
N SER A 119 17.16 -8.64 9.07
CA SER A 119 15.70 -8.70 9.02
C SER A 119 15.03 -8.08 10.23
N ILE A 120 13.83 -7.56 10.02
CA ILE A 120 12.87 -7.18 11.06
C ILE A 120 11.67 -8.14 11.05
N MET A 121 11.10 -8.39 12.22
CA MET A 121 9.80 -9.06 12.35
C MET A 121 8.72 -8.02 12.59
N THR A 122 7.57 -8.21 11.95
CA THR A 122 6.47 -7.25 11.98
C THR A 122 5.16 -7.98 12.24
N TYR A 123 4.31 -7.41 13.08
CA TYR A 123 3.02 -7.97 13.48
C TYR A 123 1.95 -6.89 13.37
N LEU A 124 0.95 -7.11 12.52
CA LEU A 124 -0.16 -6.19 12.26
C LEU A 124 -1.40 -6.59 13.07
N HIS A 125 -2.11 -5.61 13.62
CA HIS A 125 -3.47 -5.81 14.15
C HIS A 125 -4.22 -4.47 14.24
N SER A 126 -5.55 -4.51 14.28
CA SER A 126 -6.39 -3.37 14.68
C SER A 126 -6.33 -3.02 16.19
N SER A 127 -5.72 -3.87 17.03
CA SER A 127 -5.61 -3.67 18.48
C SER A 127 -4.25 -3.09 18.83
N ASN A 128 -4.18 -2.31 19.92
CA ASN A 128 -3.06 -1.42 20.25
C ASN A 128 -1.73 -2.10 20.66
N TRP A 129 -1.62 -3.43 20.72
CA TRP A 129 -0.40 -4.15 21.10
C TRP A 129 -0.23 -5.48 20.33
N PRO A 130 -0.06 -5.42 19.00
CA PRO A 130 0.13 -6.63 18.21
C PRO A 130 1.44 -7.31 18.59
N ASN A 131 1.44 -8.64 18.56
CA ASN A 131 2.60 -9.46 18.91
C ASN A 131 2.50 -10.83 18.21
N GLU A 132 3.47 -11.70 18.46
CA GLU A 132 3.56 -13.01 17.79
C GLU A 132 2.38 -13.95 18.05
N PHE A 133 1.68 -13.79 19.17
CA PHE A 133 0.53 -14.60 19.56
C PHE A 133 -0.79 -13.93 19.20
N ASN A 134 -0.79 -12.62 18.98
CA ASN A 134 -1.99 -11.82 18.71
C ASN A 134 -1.71 -10.82 17.58
N SER A 135 -1.86 -11.30 16.34
CA SER A 135 -1.70 -10.51 15.11
C SER A 135 -2.66 -11.03 14.04
N THR A 136 -3.21 -10.12 13.23
CA THR A 136 -4.02 -10.48 12.05
C THR A 136 -3.13 -10.86 10.86
N ASP A 137 -1.93 -10.27 10.76
CA ASP A 137 -0.93 -10.61 9.75
C ASP A 137 0.48 -10.38 10.31
N ARG A 138 1.50 -11.03 9.74
CA ARG A 138 2.90 -10.87 10.11
C ARG A 138 3.83 -11.01 8.92
N LYS A 139 4.91 -10.24 8.90
CA LYS A 139 5.95 -10.33 7.87
C LYS A 139 7.34 -10.35 8.49
N ARG A 140 8.21 -11.21 7.95
CA ARG A 140 9.65 -11.13 8.14
C ARG A 140 10.23 -10.37 6.95
N ILE A 141 10.63 -9.13 7.16
CA ILE A 141 11.14 -8.26 6.09
C ILE A 141 12.66 -8.28 6.17
N THR A 142 13.33 -8.71 5.11
CA THR A 142 14.79 -8.68 5.02
C THR A 142 15.27 -7.48 4.21
N LEU A 143 16.52 -7.07 4.40
CA LEU A 143 17.05 -5.88 3.75
C LEU A 143 17.09 -6.06 2.23
N SER A 144 17.46 -7.25 1.74
CA SER A 144 17.47 -7.55 0.30
C SER A 144 16.09 -7.44 -0.36
N MET A 145 14.99 -7.67 0.37
CA MET A 145 13.62 -7.50 -0.17
C MET A 145 13.31 -6.04 -0.53
N THR A 146 13.96 -5.08 0.11
CA THR A 146 13.73 -3.64 -0.06
C THR A 146 14.75 -2.97 -0.97
N ARG A 147 15.86 -3.65 -1.29
CA ARG A 147 16.99 -3.11 -2.08
C ARG A 147 17.39 -3.97 -3.29
N GLY A 148 16.72 -5.11 -3.50
CA GLY A 148 16.98 -6.03 -4.59
C GLY A 148 16.61 -5.48 -5.97
N ARG A 149 16.92 -6.24 -7.03
CA ARG A 149 16.61 -5.88 -8.42
C ARG A 149 15.17 -6.21 -8.84
N ASP A 150 14.53 -7.16 -8.16
CA ASP A 150 13.15 -7.60 -8.38
C ASP A 150 12.32 -7.31 -7.12
N LEU A 151 11.95 -6.03 -6.96
CA LEU A 151 11.27 -5.52 -5.77
C LEU A 151 9.77 -5.84 -5.82
N ASP A 152 9.40 -7.01 -5.31
CA ASP A 152 7.99 -7.28 -4.98
C ASP A 152 7.62 -6.57 -3.68
N HIS A 153 7.00 -5.40 -3.80
CA HIS A 153 6.61 -4.57 -2.66
C HIS A 153 5.68 -5.29 -1.67
N ARG A 154 4.90 -6.27 -2.11
CA ARG A 154 3.97 -7.04 -1.25
C ARG A 154 4.70 -7.82 -0.15
N LYS A 155 5.99 -8.08 -0.31
CA LYS A 155 6.84 -8.71 0.72
C LYS A 155 7.09 -7.80 1.92
N TYR A 156 7.00 -6.48 1.74
CA TYR A 156 7.25 -5.48 2.78
C TYR A 156 6.13 -4.43 2.90
N THR A 157 4.99 -4.67 2.24
CA THR A 157 3.75 -3.90 2.35
C THR A 157 2.64 -4.77 2.92
N PHE A 158 1.96 -4.28 3.95
CA PHE A 158 0.66 -4.81 4.37
C PHE A 158 -0.43 -4.16 3.54
N PHE A 159 -1.26 -4.98 2.90
CA PHE A 159 -2.46 -4.55 2.19
C PHE A 159 -3.69 -5.00 2.98
N LEU A 160 -4.49 -4.04 3.41
CA LEU A 160 -5.77 -4.25 4.07
C LEU A 160 -6.87 -4.05 3.02
N SER A 161 -7.43 -5.17 2.55
CA SER A 161 -8.54 -5.15 1.60
C SER A 161 -9.82 -4.66 2.30
N PRO A 162 -10.57 -3.73 1.68
CA PRO A 162 -11.85 -3.25 2.21
C PRO A 162 -12.91 -4.37 2.30
N GLU A 163 -12.70 -5.50 1.62
CA GLU A 163 -13.61 -6.66 1.69
C GLU A 163 -13.46 -7.47 2.98
N SER A 164 -12.28 -7.45 3.59
CA SER A 164 -11.96 -8.24 4.79
C SER A 164 -11.61 -7.42 6.02
N HIS A 165 -11.39 -6.11 5.85
CA HIS A 165 -10.92 -5.21 6.89
C HIS A 165 -11.71 -3.90 6.89
N ASP A 166 -12.00 -3.36 8.07
CA ASP A 166 -12.50 -2.00 8.20
C ASP A 166 -11.32 -1.02 8.09
N THR A 167 -11.04 -0.59 6.86
CA THR A 167 -9.93 0.29 6.53
C THR A 167 -10.10 1.72 7.05
N THR A 168 -11.24 2.06 7.67
CA THR A 168 -11.47 3.38 8.30
C THR A 168 -10.93 3.48 9.73
N LEU A 169 -10.53 2.34 10.32
CA LEU A 169 -9.98 2.27 11.68
C LEU A 169 -8.47 2.56 11.70
N ASP A 170 -7.96 2.84 12.90
CA ASP A 170 -6.52 2.81 13.14
C ASP A 170 -6.01 1.35 13.16
N TYR A 171 -4.79 1.17 12.66
CA TYR A 171 -4.07 -0.09 12.72
C TYR A 171 -2.75 0.09 13.47
N TYR A 172 -2.23 -1.00 14.00
CA TYR A 172 -0.99 -1.03 14.75
C TYR A 172 -0.06 -2.07 14.14
N VAL A 173 1.20 -1.69 13.96
CA VAL A 173 2.27 -2.60 13.55
C VAL A 173 3.35 -2.61 14.61
N ASN A 174 3.58 -3.76 15.25
CA ASN A 174 4.73 -3.95 16.12
C ASN A 174 5.91 -4.41 15.26
N VAL A 175 6.96 -3.61 15.24
CA VAL A 175 8.20 -3.89 14.53
C VAL A 175 9.27 -4.21 15.56
N THR A 176 9.80 -5.43 15.50
CA THR A 176 10.82 -5.93 16.43
C THR A 176 12.13 -6.22 15.69
N THR A 177 13.25 -5.72 16.22
CA THR A 177 14.59 -6.06 15.76
C THR A 177 15.08 -7.31 16.48
N GLY A 178 15.77 -8.21 15.76
CA GLY A 178 16.24 -9.45 16.36
C GLY A 178 17.41 -9.26 17.35
N CYS A 179 17.57 -10.24 18.23
CA CYS A 179 18.68 -10.34 19.18
C CYS A 179 19.79 -11.32 18.75
N THR A 180 19.64 -11.93 17.58
CA THR A 180 20.54 -12.98 17.10
C THR A 180 21.76 -12.38 16.40
N THR A 181 22.76 -13.21 16.12
CA THR A 181 23.98 -12.83 15.39
C THR A 181 23.70 -12.30 13.97
N GLY A 182 22.57 -12.67 13.37
CA GLY A 182 22.11 -12.16 12.07
C GLY A 182 21.31 -10.84 12.10
N SER A 183 21.25 -10.16 13.24
CA SER A 183 20.55 -8.87 13.39
C SER A 183 21.55 -7.71 13.45
N PRO A 184 21.24 -6.52 12.91
CA PRO A 184 22.15 -5.36 12.92
C PRO A 184 22.65 -5.02 14.32
N SER A 185 23.96 -4.77 14.49
CA SER A 185 24.54 -4.54 15.82
C SER A 185 24.07 -3.24 16.45
N ALA A 186 23.95 -2.16 15.67
CA ALA A 186 23.45 -0.87 16.12
C ALA A 186 21.91 -0.72 16.06
N GLY A 187 21.20 -1.68 15.48
CA GLY A 187 19.76 -1.58 15.18
C GLY A 187 19.48 -1.05 13.77
N VAL A 188 18.26 -0.54 13.56
CA VAL A 188 17.76 -0.14 12.23
C VAL A 188 17.11 1.24 12.24
N ARG A 189 17.19 1.94 11.11
CA ARG A 189 16.32 3.07 10.77
C ARG A 189 15.08 2.50 10.08
N LEU A 190 13.95 2.49 10.77
CA LEU A 190 12.66 2.11 10.21
C LEU A 190 12.04 3.30 9.47
N GLU A 191 11.53 3.06 8.27
CA GLU A 191 10.83 4.00 7.42
C GLU A 191 9.45 3.43 7.08
N VAL A 192 8.40 4.22 7.28
CA VAL A 192 7.01 3.78 7.07
C VAL A 192 6.34 4.68 6.05
N GLY A 193 5.79 4.07 4.99
CA GLY A 193 4.93 4.72 4.02
C GLY A 193 3.49 4.26 4.20
N VAL A 194 2.53 5.17 4.10
CA VAL A 194 1.10 4.85 4.23
C VAL A 194 0.33 5.56 3.12
N PHE A 195 -0.54 4.83 2.44
CA PHE A 195 -1.49 5.41 1.50
C PHE A 195 -2.76 4.56 1.40
N ALA A 196 -3.86 5.21 1.04
CA ALA A 196 -5.12 4.58 0.70
C ALA A 196 -5.34 4.61 -0.82
N SER A 197 -5.91 3.55 -1.37
CA SER A 197 -6.31 3.49 -2.78
C SER A 197 -7.83 3.35 -2.87
N LEU A 198 -8.49 4.24 -3.60
CA LEU A 198 -9.91 4.14 -3.91
C LEU A 198 -10.10 3.96 -5.41
N CYS A 199 -10.54 2.78 -5.82
CA CYS A 199 -10.86 2.45 -7.21
C CYS A 199 -12.26 2.94 -7.56
N GLN A 200 -12.40 3.59 -8.72
CA GLN A 200 -13.64 4.20 -9.18
C GLN A 200 -13.92 3.84 -10.64
N TYR A 201 -15.20 3.72 -10.98
CA TYR A 201 -15.68 3.66 -12.36
C TYR A 201 -16.58 4.86 -12.65
N PHE A 202 -16.61 5.33 -13.89
CA PHE A 202 -17.53 6.39 -14.29
C PHE A 202 -18.87 5.79 -14.68
N SER A 203 -19.93 6.09 -13.93
CA SER A 203 -21.29 5.68 -14.30
C SER A 203 -21.85 6.66 -15.32
N GLU A 204 -22.00 6.24 -16.58
CA GLU A 204 -22.53 7.10 -17.64
C GLU A 204 -23.99 7.51 -17.39
N SER A 205 -24.80 6.59 -16.84
CA SER A 205 -26.22 6.85 -16.54
C SER A 205 -26.38 7.90 -15.44
N ALA A 206 -25.58 7.81 -14.37
CA ALA A 206 -25.61 8.74 -13.25
C ALA A 206 -24.69 9.96 -13.45
N LYS A 207 -23.81 9.94 -14.46
CA LYS A 207 -22.79 10.95 -14.77
C LYS A 207 -21.90 11.30 -13.56
N LEU A 208 -21.47 10.28 -12.81
CA LEU A 208 -20.64 10.44 -11.61
C LEU A 208 -19.73 9.22 -11.38
N TRP A 209 -18.66 9.44 -10.62
CA TRP A 209 -17.72 8.39 -10.23
C TRP A 209 -18.28 7.55 -9.07
N ARG A 210 -18.22 6.22 -9.22
CA ARG A 210 -18.80 5.25 -8.29
C ARG A 210 -17.77 4.19 -7.90
N THR A 211 -18.01 3.53 -6.77
CA THR A 211 -17.09 2.55 -6.17
C THR A 211 -17.69 1.17 -6.00
N ASP A 212 -19.00 0.98 -6.20
CA ASP A 212 -19.63 -0.34 -6.15
C ASP A 212 -19.05 -1.27 -7.22
N GLY A 213 -18.78 -2.52 -6.86
CA GLY A 213 -18.16 -3.49 -7.78
C GLY A 213 -16.70 -3.16 -8.15
N MET A 214 -16.06 -2.21 -7.45
CA MET A 214 -14.63 -1.89 -7.57
C MET A 214 -13.89 -2.30 -6.29
N VAL A 215 -12.76 -2.99 -6.42
CA VAL A 215 -11.94 -3.41 -5.26
C VAL A 215 -10.47 -3.16 -5.55
N PRO A 216 -9.74 -2.36 -4.75
CA PRO A 216 -8.29 -2.25 -4.85
C PRO A 216 -7.61 -3.59 -4.60
N LEU A 217 -6.53 -3.88 -5.33
CA LEU A 217 -5.77 -5.12 -5.21
C LEU A 217 -4.37 -4.89 -4.62
N ALA A 218 -3.79 -5.94 -4.06
CA ALA A 218 -2.50 -5.95 -3.37
C ALA A 218 -1.32 -5.54 -4.27
N GLU A 219 -1.47 -5.66 -5.58
CA GLU A 219 -0.49 -5.25 -6.59
C GLU A 219 -0.33 -3.72 -6.66
N THR A 220 -1.31 -2.96 -6.17
CA THR A 220 -1.27 -1.49 -6.11
C THR A 220 -0.04 -1.00 -5.36
N ASN A 221 0.65 -0.02 -5.95
CA ASN A 221 1.79 0.68 -5.35
C ASN A 221 1.70 2.19 -5.64
N ALA A 222 2.68 2.97 -5.16
CA ALA A 222 2.70 4.42 -5.32
C ALA A 222 2.65 4.93 -6.78
N SER A 223 3.16 4.13 -7.72
CA SER A 223 3.21 4.47 -9.15
C SER A 223 2.02 3.95 -9.95
N ARG A 224 1.25 2.99 -9.41
CA ARG A 224 0.21 2.29 -10.15
C ARG A 224 -0.89 1.76 -9.23
N ALA A 225 -2.13 2.11 -9.53
CA ALA A 225 -3.29 1.49 -8.91
C ALA A 225 -3.72 0.24 -9.70
N VAL A 226 -4.01 -0.84 -8.98
CA VAL A 226 -4.53 -2.08 -9.56
C VAL A 226 -5.85 -2.39 -8.88
N CYS A 227 -6.90 -2.59 -9.68
CA CYS A 227 -8.27 -2.71 -9.23
C CYS A 227 -8.94 -3.91 -9.90
N SER A 228 -9.74 -4.65 -9.14
CA SER A 228 -10.76 -5.54 -9.68
C SER A 228 -12.03 -4.73 -9.96
N THR A 229 -12.66 -4.96 -11.11
CA THR A 229 -13.92 -4.32 -11.50
C THR A 229 -14.89 -5.32 -12.11
N ARG A 230 -16.18 -5.13 -11.80
CA ARG A 230 -17.30 -5.85 -12.43
C ARG A 230 -18.01 -5.04 -13.50
N HIS A 231 -17.56 -3.81 -13.73
CA HIS A 231 -18.09 -2.89 -14.73
C HIS A 231 -17.20 -2.90 -15.96
N LEU A 232 -17.78 -2.55 -17.10
CA LEU A 232 -17.06 -2.30 -18.35
C LEU A 232 -17.28 -0.86 -18.83
N THR A 233 -16.48 0.05 -18.31
CA THR A 233 -16.62 1.50 -18.56
C THR A 233 -15.26 2.19 -18.39
N ALA A 234 -15.24 3.50 -18.14
CA ALA A 234 -14.02 4.22 -17.78
C ALA A 234 -13.68 3.98 -16.30
N PHE A 235 -12.40 3.70 -16.04
CA PHE A 235 -11.86 3.42 -14.71
C PHE A 235 -10.76 4.41 -14.34
N ALA A 236 -10.70 4.71 -13.06
CA ALA A 236 -9.63 5.49 -12.47
C ALA A 236 -9.45 5.10 -11.00
N ALA A 237 -8.37 5.57 -10.39
CA ALA A 237 -8.17 5.43 -8.97
C ALA A 237 -7.65 6.73 -8.36
N SER A 238 -7.87 6.85 -7.06
CA SER A 238 -7.31 7.90 -6.22
C SER A 238 -6.34 7.27 -5.24
N LEU A 239 -5.08 7.70 -5.30
CA LEU A 239 -4.05 7.35 -4.32
C LEU A 239 -3.91 8.51 -3.34
N PHE A 240 -4.34 8.29 -2.10
CA PHE A 240 -4.39 9.30 -1.04
C PHE A 240 -3.39 8.99 0.07
N VAL A 241 -2.58 9.97 0.48
CA VAL A 241 -1.67 9.85 1.62
C VAL A 241 -2.27 10.61 2.80
N PRO A 242 -2.62 9.95 3.91
CA PRO A 242 -3.16 10.65 5.07
C PRO A 242 -2.15 11.63 5.68
N PRO A 243 -2.56 12.85 6.09
CA PRO A 243 -1.73 13.69 6.93
C PRO A 243 -1.50 12.99 8.28
N ASP A 244 -0.30 13.13 8.85
CA ASP A 244 0.07 12.54 10.14
C ASP A 244 -0.26 11.04 10.25
N ALA A 245 -0.10 10.30 9.15
CA ALA A 245 -0.53 8.90 9.03
C ALA A 245 0.13 7.95 10.05
N VAL A 246 1.23 8.34 10.67
CA VAL A 246 2.04 7.48 11.54
C VAL A 246 2.39 8.17 12.85
N THR A 247 2.21 7.45 13.96
CA THR A 247 2.78 7.80 15.27
C THR A 247 3.57 6.62 15.82
N PHE A 248 4.78 6.87 16.33
CA PHE A 248 5.63 5.85 16.94
C PHE A 248 5.46 5.81 18.45
N ILE A 249 5.20 4.61 18.99
CA ILE A 249 5.02 4.34 20.41
C ILE A 249 6.11 3.36 20.83
N ARG A 250 6.99 3.77 21.74
CA ARG A 250 7.97 2.86 22.36
C ARG A 250 7.28 2.11 23.49
N PRO A 251 7.33 0.77 23.52
CA PRO A 251 6.87 0.01 24.67
C PRO A 251 7.65 0.47 25.91
N VAL A 252 6.94 0.66 27.03
CA VAL A 252 7.60 1.00 28.29
C VAL A 252 8.49 -0.19 28.68
N SER A 253 9.78 0.07 28.84
CA SER A 253 10.69 -0.96 29.34
C SER A 253 10.16 -1.44 30.70
N ARG A 254 9.87 -2.75 30.82
CA ARG A 254 9.73 -3.38 32.13
C ARG A 254 11.12 -3.43 32.75
N GLY A 255 11.60 -2.28 33.22
CA GLY A 255 12.84 -2.16 33.97
C GLY A 255 12.70 -2.85 35.31
N GLY A 256 13.53 -3.89 35.51
CA GLY A 256 14.20 -4.23 36.77
C GLY A 256 13.33 -4.50 38.01
N ARG A 257 13.28 -5.77 38.41
CA ARG A 257 13.58 -6.14 39.79
C ARG A 257 14.79 -7.05 39.79
#